data_AF-A0A9D1A1T6-F1
#
_entry.id   AF-A0A9D1A1T6-F1
#
_cell.length_a   1.000
_cell.length_b   1.000
_cell.length_c   1.000
_cell.angle_alpha   90.00
_cell.angle_beta   90.00
_cell.angle_gamma   90.00
#
_symmetry.space_group_name_H-M   'P 1'
#
loop_
_entity.id
_entity.type
_entity.pdbx_description
1 polymer ?
#
loop_
_entity_poly.entity_id
_entity_poly.type
_entity_poly.pdbx_seq_one_letter_code
_entity_poly.pdbx_strand_id
1 'polypeptide(L)'
;VTCYGVIRDGRLVREMTAAEVDAECADYLSVRAAEPQLALARLSDAFPAARFSLMPGDAIRAEGGVTAEAAGAALSQAGIAVTELYVHERDIEELFVELMGADPSIPAPDAAAWSQAAGAEPPRGYDGRGGGRDA
;
A
#
# COMPACT_ATOMS: atom_id res chain seq x y z
N VAL A 1 22.04 -1.05 -2.08
CA VAL A 1 20.72 -1.47 -1.55
C VAL A 1 19.99 -0.20 -1.14
N THR A 2 18.70 -0.09 -1.43
CA THR A 2 17.88 1.09 -1.09
C THR A 2 16.95 0.69 0.05
N CYS A 3 16.93 1.46 1.12
CA CYS A 3 16.07 1.26 2.28
C CYS A 3 15.27 2.54 2.57
N TYR A 4 14.04 2.34 3.01
CA TYR A 4 13.07 3.35 3.42
C TYR A 4 12.88 3.26 4.93
N GLY A 5 12.92 4.41 5.61
CA GLY A 5 12.69 4.50 7.05
C GLY A 5 11.51 5.42 7.34
N VAL A 6 10.57 4.96 8.17
CA VAL A 6 9.47 5.79 8.68
C VAL A 6 9.86 6.35 10.05
N ILE A 7 9.86 7.68 10.16
CA ILE A 7 10.20 8.41 11.39
C ILE A 7 8.94 9.03 11.97
N ARG A 8 8.64 8.71 13.23
CA ARG A 8 7.54 9.31 14.00
C ARG A 8 8.06 9.79 15.35
N ASP A 9 7.68 11.01 15.75
CA ASP A 9 8.15 11.66 16.97
C ASP A 9 9.68 11.71 17.09
N GLY A 10 10.37 11.91 15.95
CA GLY A 10 11.84 11.93 15.87
C GLY A 10 12.51 10.56 16.08
N ARG A 11 11.76 9.45 16.04
CA ARG A 11 12.29 8.08 16.18
C ARG A 11 11.96 7.26 14.94
N LEU A 12 12.91 6.44 14.49
CA LEU A 12 12.66 5.43 13.46
C LEU A 12 11.73 4.35 14.03
N VAL A 13 10.52 4.24 13.47
CA VAL A 13 9.50 3.28 13.92
C VAL A 13 9.41 2.06 13.01
N ARG A 14 9.84 2.19 11.76
CA ARG A 14 9.92 1.08 10.81
C ARG A 14 11.00 1.33 9.77
N GLU A 15 11.65 0.26 9.34
CA GLU A 15 12.59 0.26 8.21
C GLU A 15 12.16 -0.86 7.25
N MET A 16 12.19 -0.57 5.96
CA MET A 16 11.81 -1.50 4.89
C MET A 16 12.76 -1.34 3.72
N THR A 17 13.07 -2.42 3.04
CA THR A 17 13.77 -2.40 1.75
C THR A 17 12.85 -1.87 0.65
N ALA A 18 13.41 -1.41 -0.46
CA ALA A 18 12.62 -1.06 -1.65
C ALA A 18 11.68 -2.18 -2.10
N ALA A 19 12.17 -3.43 -2.09
CA ALA A 19 11.36 -4.58 -2.48
C ALA A 19 10.18 -4.85 -1.52
N GLU A 20 10.33 -4.56 -0.23
CA GLU A 20 9.23 -4.69 0.74
C GLU A 20 8.20 -3.59 0.57
N VAL A 21 8.62 -2.36 0.26
CA VAL A 21 7.71 -1.26 -0.08
C VAL A 21 6.95 -1.59 -1.37
N ASP A 22 7.65 -2.02 -2.42
CA ASP A 22 7.04 -2.41 -3.68
C ASP A 22 6.03 -3.55 -3.49
N ALA A 23 6.33 -4.54 -2.65
CA ALA A 23 5.43 -5.63 -2.35
C ALA A 23 4.19 -5.19 -1.54
N GLU A 24 4.35 -4.26 -0.59
CA GLU A 24 3.22 -3.72 0.19
C GLU A 24 2.33 -2.77 -0.62
N CYS A 25 2.88 -2.13 -1.65
CA CYS A 25 2.14 -1.26 -2.57
C CYS A 25 1.66 -1.98 -3.85
N ALA A 26 2.00 -3.25 -4.04
CA ALA A 26 1.66 -3.95 -5.26
C ALA A 26 0.15 -4.06 -5.46
N ASP A 27 -0.33 -3.62 -6.62
CA ASP A 27 -1.73 -3.78 -7.00
C ASP A 27 -2.10 -5.25 -7.12
N TYR A 28 -3.28 -5.60 -6.62
CA TYR A 28 -3.82 -6.95 -6.75
C TYR A 28 -5.33 -6.94 -6.91
N LEU A 29 -5.85 -7.94 -7.61
CA LEU A 29 -7.28 -8.22 -7.62
C LEU A 29 -7.60 -9.11 -6.41
N SER A 30 -8.58 -8.69 -5.60
CA SER A 30 -9.13 -9.48 -4.51
C SER A 30 -10.40 -10.18 -4.98
N VAL A 31 -10.47 -11.49 -4.76
CA VAL A 31 -11.60 -12.33 -5.15
C VAL A 31 -12.06 -13.16 -3.97
N ARG A 32 -13.35 -13.16 -3.65
CA ARG A 32 -13.99 -14.14 -2.77
C ARG A 32 -15.07 -14.87 -3.54
N ALA A 33 -15.17 -16.16 -3.30
CA ALA A 33 -16.12 -17.04 -3.95
C ALA A 33 -16.68 -18.05 -2.95
N ALA A 34 -17.84 -18.63 -3.28
CA ALA A 34 -18.50 -19.64 -2.46
C ALA A 34 -17.62 -20.90 -2.26
N GLU A 35 -16.77 -21.22 -3.26
CA GLU A 35 -15.87 -22.37 -3.24
C GLU A 35 -14.42 -21.88 -3.50
N PRO A 36 -13.71 -21.38 -2.47
CA PRO A 36 -12.43 -20.69 -2.63
C PRO A 36 -11.34 -21.55 -3.28
N GLN A 37 -11.24 -22.83 -2.91
CA GLN A 37 -10.23 -23.73 -3.44
C GLN A 37 -10.49 -24.06 -4.91
N LEU A 38 -11.76 -24.24 -5.28
CA LEU A 38 -12.15 -24.46 -6.67
C LEU A 38 -11.93 -23.19 -7.51
N ALA A 39 -12.29 -22.03 -6.97
CA ALA A 39 -12.05 -20.74 -7.60
C ALA A 39 -10.56 -20.50 -7.87
N LEU A 40 -9.71 -20.75 -6.86
CA LEU A 40 -8.25 -20.63 -7.00
C LEU A 40 -7.70 -21.53 -8.11
N ALA A 41 -8.14 -22.79 -8.16
CA ALA A 41 -7.71 -23.71 -9.22
C ALA A 41 -8.13 -23.20 -10.61
N ARG A 42 -9.38 -22.76 -10.77
CA ARG A 42 -9.88 -22.22 -12.05
C ARG A 42 -9.16 -20.95 -12.48
N LEU A 43 -8.88 -20.05 -11.54
CA LEU A 43 -8.13 -18.83 -11.83
C LEU A 43 -6.68 -19.15 -12.23
N SER A 44 -6.04 -20.09 -11.53
CA SER A 44 -4.68 -20.52 -11.84
C SER A 44 -4.58 -21.16 -13.23
N ASP A 45 -5.57 -21.97 -13.62
CA ASP A 45 -5.65 -22.58 -14.94
C ASP A 45 -5.91 -21.54 -16.04
N ALA A 46 -6.81 -20.57 -15.80
CA ALA A 46 -7.19 -19.55 -16.76
C ALA A 46 -6.09 -18.49 -16.99
N PHE A 47 -5.27 -18.23 -15.95
CA PHE A 47 -4.26 -17.17 -15.96
C PHE A 47 -2.89 -17.71 -15.50
N PRO A 48 -2.22 -18.56 -16.30
CA PRO A 48 -0.98 -19.23 -15.90
C PRO A 48 0.22 -18.28 -15.71
N ALA A 49 0.13 -17.06 -16.26
CA ALA A 49 1.15 -16.03 -16.08
C ALA A 49 0.94 -15.18 -14.82
N ALA A 50 -0.24 -15.28 -14.19
CA ALA A 50 -0.58 -14.55 -12.98
C ALA A 50 -0.14 -15.31 -11.73
N ARG A 51 0.10 -14.59 -10.64
CA ARG A 51 0.44 -15.16 -9.34
C ARG A 51 -0.78 -15.10 -8.44
N PHE A 52 -1.14 -16.23 -7.84
CA PHE A 52 -2.27 -16.32 -6.93
C PHE A 52 -1.83 -16.71 -5.52
N SER A 53 -2.46 -16.11 -4.52
CA SER A 53 -2.27 -16.47 -3.11
C SER A 53 -3.63 -16.57 -2.41
N LEU A 54 -3.86 -17.65 -1.67
CA LEU A 54 -5.03 -17.78 -0.80
C LEU A 54 -4.70 -17.16 0.57
N MET A 55 -5.48 -16.17 0.96
CA MET A 55 -5.32 -15.41 2.19
C MET A 55 -6.15 -16.00 3.33
N PRO A 56 -5.80 -15.71 4.60
CA PRO A 56 -6.67 -16.02 5.73
C PRO A 56 -8.08 -15.43 5.52
N GLY A 57 -9.10 -16.25 5.77
CA GLY A 57 -10.49 -15.86 5.54
C GLY A 57 -10.96 -16.01 4.10
N ASP A 58 -10.30 -16.85 3.29
CA ASP A 58 -10.78 -17.31 1.98
C ASP A 58 -10.79 -16.27 0.84
N ALA A 59 -10.08 -15.15 1.02
CA ALA A 59 -9.82 -14.23 -0.09
C ALA A 59 -8.67 -14.74 -0.95
N ILE A 60 -8.83 -14.66 -2.28
CA ILE A 60 -7.79 -14.96 -3.25
C ILE A 60 -7.24 -13.63 -3.75
N ARG A 61 -5.92 -13.44 -3.64
CA ARG A 61 -5.21 -12.34 -4.29
C ARG A 61 -4.65 -12.81 -5.63
N ALA A 62 -4.89 -12.02 -6.67
CA ALA A 62 -4.32 -12.22 -7.98
C ALA A 62 -3.43 -11.04 -8.36
N GLU A 63 -2.19 -11.33 -8.70
CA GLU A 63 -1.18 -10.37 -9.17
C GLU A 63 -0.81 -10.69 -10.62
N GLY A 64 -0.29 -9.71 -11.36
CA GLY A 64 0.12 -9.89 -12.75
C GLY A 64 -0.95 -9.48 -13.77
N GLY A 65 -1.75 -8.46 -13.45
CA GLY A 65 -2.64 -7.79 -14.41
C GLY A 65 -3.93 -8.53 -14.73
N VAL A 66 -4.39 -9.44 -13.86
CA VAL A 66 -5.71 -10.06 -13.99
C VAL A 66 -6.78 -9.01 -13.72
N THR A 67 -7.61 -8.71 -14.72
CA THR A 67 -8.72 -7.76 -14.54
C THR A 67 -9.91 -8.41 -13.85
N ALA A 68 -10.72 -7.60 -13.17
CA ALA A 68 -11.95 -8.06 -12.53
C ALA A 68 -12.90 -8.73 -13.54
N GLU A 69 -13.05 -8.15 -14.74
CA GLU A 69 -13.91 -8.69 -15.80
C GLU A 69 -13.45 -10.07 -16.25
N ALA A 70 -12.15 -10.26 -16.46
CA ALA A 70 -11.59 -11.53 -16.90
C ALA A 70 -11.74 -12.62 -15.82
N ALA A 71 -11.41 -12.28 -14.57
CA ALA A 71 -11.57 -13.20 -13.44
C ALA A 71 -13.04 -13.58 -13.22
N GLY A 72 -13.94 -12.59 -13.22
CA GLY A 72 -15.37 -12.79 -13.06
C GLY A 72 -15.95 -13.65 -14.18
N ALA A 73 -15.54 -13.42 -15.43
CA ALA A 73 -15.95 -14.24 -16.57
C ALA A 73 -15.48 -15.70 -16.44
N ALA A 74 -14.23 -15.93 -16.01
CA ALA A 74 -13.68 -17.27 -15.83
C ALA A 74 -14.43 -18.06 -14.74
N LEU A 75 -14.72 -17.41 -13.61
CA LEU A 75 -15.46 -18.03 -12.51
C LEU A 75 -16.93 -18.28 -12.86
N SER A 76 -17.56 -17.33 -13.54
CA SER A 76 -18.94 -17.47 -14.02
C SER A 76 -19.09 -18.63 -15.01
N GLN A 77 -18.17 -18.77 -15.97
CA GLN A 77 -18.15 -19.90 -16.91
C GLN A 77 -17.96 -21.25 -16.21
N ALA A 78 -17.24 -21.26 -15.09
CA ALA A 78 -17.06 -22.45 -14.26
C ALA A 78 -18.25 -22.71 -13.30
N GLY A 79 -19.26 -21.86 -13.28
CA GLY A 79 -20.42 -21.97 -12.38
C GLY A 79 -20.11 -21.63 -10.92
N ILE A 80 -19.00 -20.91 -10.66
CA ILE A 80 -18.54 -20.59 -9.31
C ILE A 80 -19.09 -19.21 -8.92
N ALA A 81 -19.89 -19.18 -7.85
CA ALA A 81 -20.46 -17.94 -7.35
C ALA A 81 -19.40 -17.04 -6.72
N VAL A 82 -19.27 -15.82 -7.25
CA VAL A 82 -18.40 -14.76 -6.71
C VAL A 82 -19.18 -13.97 -5.65
N THR A 83 -18.62 -13.86 -4.46
CA THR A 83 -19.22 -13.09 -3.35
C THR A 83 -18.65 -11.69 -3.24
N GLU A 84 -17.35 -11.52 -3.52
CA GLU A 84 -16.70 -10.21 -3.58
C GLU A 84 -15.65 -10.20 -4.69
N LEU A 85 -15.51 -9.07 -5.37
CA LEU A 85 -14.54 -8.86 -6.44
C LEU A 85 -14.19 -7.37 -6.52
N TYR A 86 -12.96 -7.02 -6.19
CA TYR A 86 -12.50 -5.63 -6.25
C TYR A 86 -11.00 -5.56 -6.51
N VAL A 87 -10.57 -4.48 -7.16
CA VAL A 87 -9.15 -4.18 -7.32
C VAL A 87 -8.67 -3.44 -6.08
N HIS A 88 -7.57 -3.89 -5.52
CA HIS A 88 -6.85 -3.19 -4.48
C HIS A 88 -5.68 -2.48 -5.13
N GLU A 89 -5.74 -1.16 -5.16
CA GLU A 89 -4.66 -0.28 -5.56
C GLU A 89 -4.15 0.37 -4.27
N ARG A 90 -2.86 0.27 -3.98
CA ARG A 90 -2.30 0.91 -2.78
C ARG A 90 -1.26 1.94 -3.18
N ASP A 91 -1.49 3.17 -2.76
CA ASP A 91 -0.47 4.22 -2.89
C ASP A 91 0.56 4.09 -1.75
N ILE A 92 1.81 4.40 -2.06
CA ILE A 92 2.86 4.56 -1.05
C ILE A 92 2.49 5.62 0.00
N GLU A 93 1.70 6.63 -0.40
CA GLU A 93 1.16 7.64 0.50
C GLU A 93 0.22 7.01 1.55
N GLU A 94 -0.65 6.10 1.13
CA GLU A 94 -1.60 5.42 2.02
C GLU A 94 -0.88 4.48 3.00
N LEU A 95 0.13 3.74 2.51
CA LEU A 95 1.05 2.97 3.34
C LEU A 95 1.75 3.87 4.38
N PHE A 96 2.20 5.05 3.99
CA PHE A 96 2.86 5.98 4.90
C PHE A 96 1.91 6.52 5.97
N VAL A 97 0.69 6.94 5.61
CA VAL A 97 -0.32 7.45 6.55
C VAL A 97 -0.64 6.41 7.63
N GLU A 98 -0.84 5.14 7.24
CA GLU A 98 -1.05 4.04 8.18
C GLU A 98 0.13 3.87 9.14
N LEU A 99 1.37 3.90 8.63
CA LEU A 99 2.58 3.74 9.45
C LEU A 99 2.80 4.92 10.40
N MET A 100 2.35 6.12 10.03
CA MET A 100 2.32 7.28 10.91
C MET A 100 1.27 7.16 12.01
N GLY A 101 0.32 6.22 11.89
CA GLY A 101 -0.77 6.04 12.85
C GLY A 101 -1.86 7.10 12.72
N ALA A 102 -1.94 7.75 11.56
CA ALA A 102 -3.03 8.67 11.27
C ALA A 102 -4.29 7.87 10.92
N ASP A 103 -5.44 8.34 11.41
CA ASP A 103 -6.74 7.76 11.09
C ASP A 103 -7.10 8.11 9.63
N PRO A 104 -7.34 7.12 8.75
CA PRO A 104 -7.65 7.35 7.34
C PRO A 104 -8.97 8.12 7.12
N SER A 105 -9.80 8.30 8.16
CA SER A 105 -11.00 9.14 8.11
C SER A 105 -10.70 10.64 8.32
N ILE A 106 -9.48 11.00 8.71
CA ILE A 106 -9.06 12.40 8.86
C ILE A 106 -8.52 12.87 7.51
N PRO A 107 -9.19 13.82 6.82
CA PRO A 107 -8.69 14.34 5.55
C PRO A 107 -7.31 14.95 5.76
N ALA A 108 -6.39 14.66 4.83
CA ALA A 108 -5.05 15.23 4.86
C ALA A 108 -5.14 16.77 4.97
N PRO A 109 -4.36 17.40 5.87
CA PRO A 109 -4.32 18.84 5.94
C PRO A 109 -3.91 19.39 4.58
N ASP A 110 -4.57 20.48 4.15
CA ASP A 110 -4.31 21.06 2.84
C ASP A 110 -2.79 21.28 2.64
N ALA A 111 -2.29 20.96 1.45
CA ALA A 111 -0.88 21.13 1.11
C ALA A 111 -0.43 22.61 1.24
N ALA A 112 -1.38 23.55 1.30
CA ALA A 112 -1.11 24.98 1.50
C ALA A 112 -0.73 25.31 2.97
N ALA A 113 -1.14 24.51 3.95
CA ALA A 113 -0.85 24.69 5.37
C ALA A 113 0.64 24.41 5.68
N TRP A 114 1.22 23.44 4.98
CA TRP A 114 2.65 23.11 5.09
C TRP A 114 3.53 24.21 4.49
N SER A 115 3.05 24.89 3.45
CA SER A 115 3.74 26.02 2.84
C SER A 115 3.81 27.24 3.76
N GLN A 116 2.80 27.44 4.61
CA GLN A 116 2.77 28.55 5.58
C GLN A 116 3.64 28.29 6.82
N ALA A 117 3.80 27.03 7.24
CA ALA A 117 4.68 26.68 8.37
C ALA A 117 6.18 26.83 8.03
N ALA A 118 6.57 26.58 6.78
CA ALA A 118 7.96 26.79 6.32
C ALA A 118 8.34 28.28 6.15
N GLY A 119 7.36 29.19 6.20
CA GLY A 119 7.57 30.64 6.14
C GLY A 119 7.58 31.34 7.50
N ALA A 120 7.46 30.62 8.61
CA ALA A 120 7.50 31.24 9.93
C ALA A 120 8.91 31.82 10.21
N GLU A 121 8.97 33.14 10.41
CA GLU A 121 10.18 33.83 10.85
C GLU A 121 10.78 33.12 12.07
N PRO A 122 12.11 32.92 12.11
CA PRO A 122 12.74 32.31 13.27
C PRO A 122 12.43 33.15 14.53
N PRO A 123 12.25 32.51 15.70
CA PRO A 123 11.94 33.22 16.93
C PRO A 123 13.00 34.30 17.19
N ARG A 124 12.54 35.51 17.52
CA ARG A 124 13.39 36.67 17.81
C ARG A 124 14.43 36.28 18.88
N GLY A 125 15.69 36.15 18.47
CA GLY A 125 16.80 35.77 19.35
C GLY A 125 17.81 34.79 18.76
N TYR A 126 17.58 34.21 17.57
CA TYR A 126 18.60 33.40 16.90
C TYR A 126 19.70 34.28 16.29
N ASP A 127 20.83 34.41 16.96
CA ASP A 127 22.05 34.94 16.36
C ASP A 127 22.80 33.78 15.68
N GLY A 128 22.75 33.71 14.35
CA GLY A 128 23.35 32.65 13.54
C GLY A 128 24.88 32.60 13.54
N ARG A 129 25.52 32.67 14.70
CA ARG A 129 26.98 32.67 14.85
C ARG A 129 27.46 31.78 16.01
N GLY A 130 27.47 30.48 15.78
CA GLY A 130 28.35 29.52 16.45
C GLY A 130 28.54 28.33 15.52
N GLY A 131 29.73 27.90 15.11
CA GLY A 131 31.05 28.02 15.69
C GLY A 131 31.60 26.60 15.85
N GLY A 132 32.51 26.17 14.99
CA GLY A 132 33.11 24.82 15.07
C GLY A 132 33.90 24.43 13.84
N ARG A 133 35.08 25.05 13.66
CA ARG A 133 36.19 24.48 12.89
C ARG A 133 36.97 23.54 13.81
N ASP A 134 37.45 22.47 13.20
CA ASP A 134 38.62 21.63 13.54
C ASP A 134 38.66 20.90 14.88
N ALA A 135 38.50 19.57 14.81
CA ALA A 135 39.38 18.56 15.43
C ALA A 135 39.23 17.22 14.70
#